data_AF-A0A443S559-F1
#
_entry.id   AF-A0A443S559-F1
#
_cell.length_a   1.000
_cell.length_b   1.000
_cell.length_c   1.000
_cell.angle_alpha   90.00
_cell.angle_beta   90.00
_cell.angle_gamma   90.00
#
_symmetry.space_group_name_H-M   'P 1'
#
loop_
_entity.id
_entity.type
_entity.pdbx_description
1 polymer ?
#
loop_
_entity_poly.entity_id
_entity_poly.type
_entity_poly.pdbx_seq_one_letter_code
_entity_poly.pdbx_strand_id
1 'polypeptide(L)'
;MSIENGNQQVVYTNRSAHLVKNVREMFMEEYERDKNQFFDEDVEKIMNDDWFVKRFLIARGRNVKNTSKMLIAAMRWRKNEDVRNTTMNMFPAAFHQIGGLFRYRDDKEGNAVIYFRIKYLFRIPEVSNALKKYGAFIMYKLDEDVHNSTAKGFTGVIDFAGTGMKNCELGMLRYCITILTQYMPAGVNHILVANLPSILRAFWFTTKGWIPENRRKLVQFVNSETITEFIDSENLPKFLGGTCKQPYRGDEVVPDNCISIMDFAISIGVDVARAKEIHQFYEPYLEEED
;
A
#
# COMPACT_ATOMS: atom_id res chain seq x y z
N MET A 1 44.91 16.67 -36.20
CA MET A 1 44.10 15.65 -36.90
C MET A 1 43.37 14.87 -35.81
N SER A 2 42.06 14.78 -35.96
CA SER A 2 40.99 14.23 -35.11
C SER A 2 41.36 12.92 -34.38
N ILE A 3 40.74 12.50 -33.26
CA ILE A 3 39.30 12.25 -33.07
C ILE A 3 38.95 12.28 -31.56
N GLU A 4 37.82 12.90 -31.23
CA GLU A 4 37.11 12.82 -29.95
C GLU A 4 36.67 11.39 -29.63
N ASN A 5 36.72 10.98 -28.36
CA ASN A 5 35.74 10.04 -27.82
C ASN A 5 35.40 10.47 -26.40
N GLY A 6 34.21 11.06 -26.26
CA GLY A 6 33.63 11.40 -24.98
C GLY A 6 33.24 10.15 -24.20
N ASN A 7 33.53 10.16 -22.90
CA ASN A 7 32.73 9.41 -21.95
C ASN A 7 32.75 10.09 -20.56
N GLN A 8 31.59 10.67 -20.27
CA GLN A 8 30.93 10.95 -18.99
C GLN A 8 31.73 10.89 -17.68
N GLN A 9 31.72 12.02 -16.97
CA GLN A 9 31.69 12.04 -15.50
C GLN A 9 30.38 12.67 -15.03
N VAL A 10 29.48 11.88 -14.44
CA VAL A 10 28.35 12.41 -13.67
C VAL A 10 28.88 12.81 -12.29
N VAL A 11 28.95 14.12 -12.05
CA VAL A 11 29.35 14.69 -10.75
C VAL A 11 28.09 14.89 -9.89
N TYR A 12 27.90 14.06 -8.85
CA TYR A 12 26.82 14.24 -7.89
C TYR A 12 27.21 15.26 -6.81
N THR A 13 26.80 16.53 -6.97
CA THR A 13 26.78 17.51 -5.88
C THR A 13 25.38 17.56 -5.26
N ASN A 14 25.16 16.88 -4.13
CA ASN A 14 23.81 16.68 -3.58
C ASN A 14 23.22 17.98 -2.98
N ARG A 15 22.50 18.76 -3.80
CA ARG A 15 21.76 20.00 -3.42
C ARG A 15 20.79 19.83 -2.22
N SER A 16 20.53 18.61 -1.76
CA SER A 16 19.58 18.31 -0.68
C SER A 16 20.25 17.94 0.64
N ALA A 17 21.59 17.85 0.72
CA ALA A 17 22.29 17.38 1.92
C ALA A 17 21.94 18.21 3.17
N HIS A 18 21.91 19.54 3.06
CA HIS A 18 21.50 20.42 4.16
C HIS A 18 20.04 20.20 4.59
N LEU A 19 19.13 19.88 3.65
CA LEU A 19 17.73 19.59 3.98
C LEU A 19 17.60 18.27 4.75
N VAL A 20 18.34 17.24 4.32
CA VAL A 20 18.38 15.94 5.02
C VAL A 20 18.90 16.13 6.44
N LYS A 21 20.00 16.88 6.60
CA LYS A 21 20.55 17.23 7.91
C LYS A 21 19.51 17.90 8.82
N ASN A 22 18.83 18.95 8.34
CA ASN A 22 17.84 19.67 9.15
C ASN A 22 16.63 18.78 9.53
N VAL A 23 16.20 17.87 8.64
CA VAL A 23 15.13 16.92 8.96
C VAL A 23 15.58 15.93 10.03
N ARG A 24 16.81 15.41 9.96
CA ARG A 24 17.39 14.53 10.99
C ARG A 24 17.47 15.23 12.34
N GLU A 25 17.95 16.48 12.38
CA GLU A 25 18.02 17.27 13.61
C GLU A 25 16.63 17.42 14.26
N MET A 26 15.62 17.82 13.49
CA MET A 26 14.24 17.93 13.99
C MET A 26 13.64 16.59 14.44
N PHE A 27 13.97 15.50 13.76
CA PHE A 27 13.52 14.16 14.16
C PHE A 27 14.17 13.74 15.48
N MET A 28 15.49 13.94 15.63
CA MET A 28 16.23 13.59 16.84
C MET A 28 15.75 14.40 18.06
N GLU A 29 15.38 15.68 17.89
CA GLU A 29 14.74 16.45 18.96
C GLU A 29 13.45 15.80 19.47
N GLU A 30 12.65 15.19 18.59
CA GLU A 30 11.42 14.49 18.98
C GLU A 30 11.71 13.09 19.54
N TYR A 31 12.70 12.37 19.01
CA TYR A 31 13.13 11.07 19.52
C TYR A 31 13.66 11.18 20.95
N GLU A 32 14.51 12.17 21.25
CA GLU A 32 15.06 12.36 22.59
C GLU A 32 14.01 12.81 23.63
N ARG A 33 12.88 13.38 23.19
CA ARG A 33 11.76 13.69 24.09
C ARG A 33 11.00 12.46 24.55
N ASP A 34 10.81 11.47 23.67
CA ASP A 34 10.14 10.22 23.98
C ASP A 34 10.56 9.08 23.03
N LYS A 35 11.57 8.31 23.45
CA LYS A 35 12.15 7.22 22.64
C LYS A 35 11.18 6.07 22.40
N ASN A 36 10.20 5.88 23.29
CA ASN A 36 9.27 4.74 23.23
C ASN A 36 8.27 4.85 22.06
N GLN A 37 8.14 6.02 21.45
CA GLN A 37 7.25 6.27 20.32
C GLN A 37 7.80 5.78 18.98
N PHE A 38 9.03 5.24 18.96
CA PHE A 38 9.74 4.90 17.74
C PHE A 38 10.34 3.47 17.83
N PHE A 39 10.66 2.90 16.66
CA PHE A 39 11.54 1.75 16.57
C PHE A 39 12.98 2.24 16.41
N ASP A 40 13.93 1.63 17.13
CA ASP A 40 15.34 2.02 17.06
C ASP A 40 15.89 1.80 15.65
N GLU A 41 15.40 0.80 14.94
CA GLU A 41 15.79 0.51 13.56
C GLU A 41 15.26 1.55 12.57
N ASP A 42 14.12 2.20 12.86
CA ASP A 42 13.63 3.32 12.06
C ASP A 42 14.52 4.56 12.30
N VAL A 43 14.98 4.76 13.55
CA VAL A 43 15.94 5.82 13.90
C VAL A 43 17.27 5.59 13.17
N GLU A 44 17.82 4.38 13.24
CA GLU A 44 19.05 4.00 12.54
C GLU A 44 18.92 4.24 11.03
N LYS A 45 17.81 3.80 10.43
CA LYS A 45 17.53 4.02 9.00
C LYS A 45 17.48 5.51 8.66
N ILE A 46 16.80 6.34 9.46
CA ILE A 46 16.74 7.79 9.24
C ILE A 46 18.14 8.42 9.29
N MET A 47 18.98 7.99 10.25
CA MET A 47 20.29 8.59 10.46
C MET A 47 21.32 8.18 9.41
N ASN A 48 21.23 6.94 8.91
CA ASN A 48 22.23 6.37 8.01
C ASN A 48 21.81 6.33 6.54
N ASP A 49 20.52 6.47 6.24
CA ASP A 49 20.00 6.43 4.87
C ASP A 49 19.47 7.79 4.41
N ASP A 50 20.26 8.45 3.55
CA ASP A 50 19.88 9.70 2.90
C ASP A 50 18.65 9.56 1.99
N TRP A 51 18.53 8.44 1.27
CA TRP A 51 17.44 8.19 0.35
C TRP A 51 16.10 8.04 1.09
N PHE A 52 16.11 7.36 2.23
CA PHE A 52 14.93 7.23 3.08
C PHE A 52 14.35 8.61 3.44
N VAL A 53 15.18 9.54 3.92
CA VAL A 53 14.77 10.91 4.26
C VAL A 53 14.38 11.72 3.01
N LYS A 54 15.11 11.58 1.90
CA LYS A 54 14.84 12.28 0.63
C LYS A 54 13.45 11.98 0.08
N ARG A 55 12.93 10.77 0.24
CA ARG A 55 11.57 10.43 -0.20
C ARG A 55 10.51 11.29 0.49
N PHE A 56 10.65 11.54 1.79
CA PHE A 56 9.76 12.46 2.52
C PHE A 56 9.96 13.92 2.08
N LEU A 57 11.19 14.33 1.75
CA LEU A 57 11.44 15.66 1.18
C LEU A 57 10.73 15.83 -0.17
N ILE A 58 10.81 14.84 -1.07
CA ILE A 58 10.11 14.84 -2.36
C ILE A 58 8.60 14.95 -2.13
N ALA A 59 8.04 14.12 -1.25
CA ALA A 59 6.61 14.10 -0.93
C ALA A 59 6.05 15.39 -0.33
N ARG A 60 6.92 16.29 0.15
CA ARG A 60 6.55 17.58 0.77
C ARG A 60 7.21 18.78 0.07
N GLY A 61 7.60 18.62 -1.19
CA GLY A 61 8.12 19.72 -2.01
C GLY A 61 9.36 20.38 -1.40
N ARG A 62 10.22 19.60 -0.74
CA ARG A 62 11.46 20.02 -0.07
C ARG A 62 11.25 20.96 1.13
N ASN A 63 10.03 21.08 1.65
CA ASN A 63 9.74 21.86 2.85
C ASN A 63 10.13 21.09 4.11
N VAL A 64 11.25 21.47 4.74
CA VAL A 64 11.82 20.81 5.93
C VAL A 64 10.79 20.62 7.04
N LYS A 65 10.05 21.68 7.44
CA LYS A 65 9.09 21.60 8.55
C LYS A 65 7.96 20.60 8.28
N ASN A 66 7.39 20.62 7.08
CA ASN A 66 6.32 19.69 6.70
C ASN A 66 6.84 18.27 6.49
N THR A 67 8.08 18.13 5.99
CA THR A 67 8.78 16.85 5.89
C THR A 67 9.00 16.22 7.26
N SER A 68 9.57 16.95 8.22
CA SER A 68 9.81 16.43 9.57
C SER A 68 8.50 15.99 10.23
N LYS A 69 7.44 16.79 10.13
CA LYS A 69 6.10 16.42 10.62
C LYS A 69 5.59 15.11 10.02
N MET A 70 5.72 14.92 8.70
CA MET A 70 5.30 13.69 8.03
C MET A 70 6.17 12.50 8.47
N LEU A 71 7.49 12.67 8.52
CA LEU A 71 8.43 11.61 8.92
C LEU A 71 8.14 11.15 10.36
N ILE A 72 8.03 12.08 11.31
CA ILE A 72 7.72 11.78 12.71
C ILE A 72 6.36 11.07 12.82
N ALA A 73 5.33 11.58 12.14
CA ALA A 73 4.02 10.95 12.15
C ALA A 73 4.04 9.53 11.57
N ALA A 74 4.80 9.30 10.50
CA ALA A 74 4.97 7.99 9.91
C ALA A 74 5.66 7.00 10.86
N MET A 75 6.75 7.41 11.53
CA MET A 75 7.47 6.51 12.44
C MET A 75 6.64 6.20 13.70
N ARG A 76 5.93 7.19 14.25
CA ARG A 76 4.96 6.98 15.33
C ARG A 76 3.85 6.02 14.92
N TRP A 77 3.31 6.18 13.71
CA TRP A 77 2.30 5.27 13.18
C TRP A 77 2.85 3.85 13.02
N ARG A 78 4.09 3.69 12.52
CA ARG A 78 4.75 2.38 12.40
C ARG A 78 4.82 1.69 13.76
N LYS A 79 5.22 2.42 14.81
CA LYS A 79 5.28 1.93 16.20
C LYS A 79 3.91 1.57 16.74
N ASN A 80 2.92 2.46 16.59
CA ASN A 80 1.59 2.28 17.15
C ASN A 80 0.83 1.11 16.52
N GLU A 81 0.95 0.93 15.20
CA GLU A 81 0.32 -0.21 14.49
C GLU A 81 1.17 -1.50 14.59
N ASP A 82 2.39 -1.40 15.10
CA ASP A 82 3.36 -2.49 15.21
C ASP A 82 3.60 -3.22 13.88
N VAL A 83 3.60 -2.47 12.77
CA VAL A 83 3.71 -3.05 11.40
C VAL A 83 5.07 -3.68 11.14
N ARG A 84 6.12 -3.28 11.88
CA ARG A 84 7.48 -3.83 11.73
C ARG A 84 7.60 -5.24 12.29
N ASN A 85 6.94 -5.53 13.42
CA ASN A 85 6.92 -6.86 14.03
C ASN A 85 5.78 -7.73 13.51
N THR A 86 4.94 -7.19 12.63
CA THR A 86 3.86 -7.94 12.00
C THR A 86 4.40 -8.84 10.89
N THR A 87 3.87 -10.06 10.78
CA THR A 87 4.18 -11.02 9.71
C THR A 87 2.92 -11.48 9.00
N MET A 88 3.07 -12.01 7.77
CA MET A 88 1.91 -12.41 6.95
C MET A 88 1.03 -13.49 7.61
N ASN A 89 1.62 -14.38 8.41
CA ASN A 89 0.93 -15.48 9.11
C ASN A 89 0.22 -15.06 10.41
N MET A 90 0.34 -13.80 10.84
CA MET A 90 -0.50 -13.26 11.93
C MET A 90 -1.94 -12.98 11.49
N PHE A 91 -2.22 -13.12 10.19
CA PHE A 91 -3.54 -12.91 9.60
C PHE A 91 -4.12 -14.25 9.13
N PRO A 92 -5.45 -14.40 9.14
CA PRO A 92 -6.09 -15.63 8.68
C PRO A 92 -5.77 -15.89 7.20
N ALA A 93 -5.61 -17.17 6.84
CA ALA A 93 -5.35 -17.62 5.47
C ALA A 93 -6.31 -16.97 4.46
N ALA A 94 -7.58 -16.84 4.83
CA ALA A 94 -8.64 -16.27 4.00
C ALA A 94 -8.33 -14.85 3.48
N PHE A 95 -7.58 -14.02 4.21
CA PHE A 95 -7.23 -12.67 3.75
C PHE A 95 -6.29 -12.68 2.54
N HIS A 96 -5.44 -13.70 2.45
CA HIS A 96 -4.54 -13.93 1.32
C HIS A 96 -5.26 -14.68 0.19
N GLN A 97 -6.01 -15.74 0.54
CA GLN A 97 -6.66 -16.65 -0.41
C GLN A 97 -7.69 -15.97 -1.32
N ILE A 98 -8.46 -15.01 -0.81
CA ILE A 98 -9.53 -14.37 -1.60
C ILE A 98 -8.99 -13.39 -2.67
N GLY A 99 -7.69 -13.05 -2.62
CA GLY A 99 -7.10 -12.09 -3.56
C GLY A 99 -7.69 -10.69 -3.46
N GLY A 100 -8.12 -10.26 -2.26
CA GLY A 100 -8.72 -8.93 -2.05
C GLY A 100 -7.71 -7.79 -2.08
N LEU A 101 -6.50 -8.05 -1.60
CA LEU A 101 -5.37 -7.12 -1.57
C LEU A 101 -4.08 -7.90 -1.80
N PHE A 102 -3.36 -7.60 -2.89
CA PHE A 102 -2.15 -8.31 -3.24
C PHE A 102 -1.21 -7.46 -4.10
N ARG A 103 0.09 -7.76 -4.02
CA ARG A 103 1.10 -7.29 -4.98
C ARG A 103 1.19 -8.25 -6.16
N TYR A 104 1.57 -7.72 -7.32
CA TYR A 104 1.76 -8.53 -8.53
C TYR A 104 2.99 -8.04 -9.32
N ARG A 105 2.94 -8.15 -10.65
CA ARG A 105 3.99 -7.66 -11.55
C ARG A 105 4.01 -6.14 -11.62
N ASP A 106 5.17 -5.58 -11.99
CA ASP A 106 5.37 -4.13 -12.11
C ASP A 106 4.68 -3.55 -13.36
N ASP A 107 4.46 -2.24 -13.35
CA ASP A 107 3.92 -1.51 -14.51
C ASP A 107 5.00 -1.13 -15.52
N LYS A 108 4.60 -0.55 -16.67
CA LYS A 108 5.49 -0.17 -17.77
C LYS A 108 6.54 0.87 -17.40
N GLU A 109 6.30 1.64 -16.34
CA GLU A 109 7.21 2.68 -15.88
C GLU A 109 8.21 2.16 -14.82
N GLY A 110 8.04 0.91 -14.39
CA GLY A 110 8.81 0.27 -13.32
C GLY A 110 8.31 0.66 -11.93
N ASN A 111 7.01 0.95 -11.78
CA ASN A 111 6.39 1.10 -10.47
C ASN A 111 5.90 -0.26 -9.96
N ALA A 112 6.06 -0.49 -8.65
CA ALA A 112 5.46 -1.65 -8.00
C ALA A 112 3.93 -1.57 -8.09
N VAL A 113 3.26 -2.65 -8.48
CA VAL A 113 1.78 -2.65 -8.59
C VAL A 113 1.14 -3.39 -7.42
N ILE A 114 0.11 -2.76 -6.86
CA ILE A 114 -0.75 -3.33 -5.83
C ILE A 114 -2.21 -3.27 -6.26
N TYR A 115 -2.93 -4.36 -6.06
CA TYR A 115 -4.32 -4.52 -6.46
C TYR A 115 -5.24 -4.53 -5.23
N PHE A 116 -6.36 -3.83 -5.34
CA PHE A 116 -7.44 -3.78 -4.36
C PHE A 116 -8.76 -4.15 -5.04
N ARG A 117 -9.28 -5.34 -4.76
CA ARG A 117 -10.57 -5.81 -5.29
C ARG A 117 -11.66 -5.53 -4.26
N ILE A 118 -12.46 -4.50 -4.50
CA ILE A 118 -13.39 -3.94 -3.50
C ILE A 118 -14.51 -4.92 -3.12
N LYS A 119 -14.89 -5.86 -4.00
CA LYS A 119 -15.90 -6.87 -3.69
C LYS A 119 -15.57 -7.74 -2.45
N TYR A 120 -14.30 -7.92 -2.13
CA TYR A 120 -13.83 -8.71 -0.98
C TYR A 120 -13.58 -7.88 0.28
N LEU A 121 -13.83 -6.57 0.24
CA LEU A 121 -13.79 -5.74 1.42
C LEU A 121 -15.08 -5.97 2.24
N PHE A 122 -15.01 -6.96 3.12
CA PHE A 122 -16.14 -7.38 3.94
C PHE A 122 -16.22 -6.60 5.26
N ARG A 123 -17.46 -6.40 5.74
CA ARG A 123 -17.74 -5.76 7.03
C ARG A 123 -18.16 -6.81 8.04
N ILE A 124 -17.17 -7.45 8.65
CA ILE A 124 -17.37 -8.41 9.73
C ILE A 124 -16.74 -7.78 10.97
N PRO A 125 -17.53 -7.21 11.89
CA PRO A 125 -17.02 -6.41 13.01
C PRO A 125 -15.88 -7.09 13.78
N GLU A 126 -16.01 -8.40 14.01
CA GLU A 126 -15.10 -9.23 14.78
C GLU A 126 -13.69 -9.28 14.17
N VAL A 127 -13.58 -9.31 12.84
CA VAL A 127 -12.28 -9.41 12.13
C VAL A 127 -11.89 -8.10 11.42
N SER A 128 -12.71 -7.04 11.55
CA SER A 128 -12.48 -5.76 10.87
C SER A 128 -11.17 -5.09 11.30
N ASN A 129 -10.79 -5.21 12.57
CA ASN A 129 -9.52 -4.67 13.04
C ASN A 129 -8.32 -5.43 12.44
N ALA A 130 -8.42 -6.76 12.37
CA ALA A 130 -7.40 -7.59 11.73
C ALA A 130 -7.25 -7.23 10.24
N LEU A 131 -8.36 -7.01 9.53
CA LEU A 131 -8.34 -6.60 8.12
C LEU A 131 -7.69 -5.22 7.92
N LYS A 132 -7.94 -4.26 8.83
CA LYS A 132 -7.25 -2.96 8.82
C LYS A 132 -5.76 -3.10 9.04
N LYS A 133 -5.35 -3.91 10.02
CA LYS A 133 -3.93 -4.18 10.31
C LYS A 133 -3.26 -4.94 9.16
N TYR A 134 -3.95 -5.87 8.51
CA TYR A 134 -3.49 -6.54 7.29
C TYR A 134 -3.22 -5.53 6.18
N GLY A 135 -4.18 -4.66 5.85
CA GLY A 135 -3.99 -3.61 4.86
C GLY A 135 -2.82 -2.67 5.20
N ALA A 136 -2.74 -2.20 6.45
CA ALA A 136 -1.63 -1.38 6.92
C ALA A 136 -0.26 -2.06 6.74
N PHE A 137 -0.16 -3.34 7.10
CA PHE A 137 1.04 -4.13 6.96
C PHE A 137 1.45 -4.32 5.49
N ILE A 138 0.51 -4.67 4.60
CA ILE A 138 0.81 -4.80 3.16
C ILE A 138 1.31 -3.47 2.58
N MET A 139 0.71 -2.34 2.97
CA MET A 139 1.15 -1.02 2.53
C MET A 139 2.54 -0.65 3.05
N TYR A 140 2.83 -0.97 4.30
CA TYR A 140 4.17 -0.82 4.88
C TYR A 140 5.21 -1.66 4.12
N LYS A 141 4.90 -2.93 3.83
CA LYS A 141 5.78 -3.81 3.06
C LYS A 141 6.01 -3.27 1.65
N LEU A 142 4.98 -2.79 0.97
CA LEU A 142 5.12 -2.13 -0.33
C LEU A 142 6.10 -0.93 -0.26
N ASP A 143 5.98 -0.08 0.77
CA ASP A 143 6.83 1.10 0.94
C ASP A 143 8.30 0.75 1.21
N GLU A 144 8.55 -0.32 1.97
CA GLU A 144 9.87 -0.91 2.20
C GLU A 144 10.43 -1.60 0.95
N ASP A 145 9.60 -2.32 0.19
CA ASP A 145 10.03 -2.97 -1.05
C ASP A 145 10.40 -1.92 -2.12
N VAL A 146 9.62 -0.84 -2.24
CA VAL A 146 9.97 0.31 -3.10
C VAL A 146 11.23 1.02 -2.60
N HIS A 147 11.49 1.01 -1.29
CA HIS A 147 12.73 1.58 -0.75
C HIS A 147 13.97 0.79 -1.15
N ASN A 148 13.85 -0.54 -1.11
CA ASN A 148 14.96 -1.47 -1.31
C ASN A 148 15.11 -1.94 -2.77
N SER A 149 14.35 -1.39 -3.71
CA SER A 149 14.36 -1.79 -5.12
C SER A 149 14.64 -0.62 -6.05
N THR A 150 14.72 -0.91 -7.35
CA THR A 150 14.81 0.10 -8.41
C THR A 150 13.44 0.71 -8.77
N ALA A 151 12.38 0.34 -8.04
CA ALA A 151 11.04 0.85 -8.31
C ALA A 151 10.98 2.37 -8.12
N LYS A 152 10.28 3.06 -9.03
CA LYS A 152 10.19 4.54 -9.02
C LYS A 152 9.07 5.07 -8.12
N GLY A 153 8.29 4.17 -7.55
CA GLY A 153 7.08 4.43 -6.78
C GLY A 153 6.14 3.23 -6.88
N PHE A 154 4.85 3.47 -6.72
CA PHE A 154 3.86 2.42 -6.91
C PHE A 154 2.63 2.89 -7.69
N THR A 155 1.96 1.90 -8.29
CA THR A 155 0.68 2.03 -8.98
C THR A 155 -0.38 1.23 -8.22
N GLY A 156 -1.46 1.88 -7.82
CA GLY A 156 -2.60 1.22 -7.17
C GLY A 156 -3.71 0.93 -8.15
N VAL A 157 -4.07 -0.34 -8.33
CA VAL A 157 -5.22 -0.74 -9.15
C VAL A 157 -6.40 -1.04 -8.24
N ILE A 158 -7.49 -0.29 -8.39
CA ILE A 158 -8.70 -0.43 -7.59
C ILE A 158 -9.80 -0.98 -8.50
N ASP A 159 -10.16 -2.25 -8.30
CA ASP A 159 -11.18 -2.95 -9.08
C ASP A 159 -12.51 -2.97 -8.33
N PHE A 160 -13.54 -2.43 -8.99
CA PHE A 160 -14.91 -2.39 -8.48
C PHE A 160 -15.82 -3.47 -9.11
N ALA A 161 -15.30 -4.42 -9.89
CA ALA A 161 -16.10 -5.52 -10.42
C ALA A 161 -16.79 -6.30 -9.28
N GLY A 162 -18.09 -6.58 -9.43
CA GLY A 162 -18.90 -7.26 -8.41
C GLY A 162 -19.12 -6.46 -7.11
N THR A 163 -18.77 -5.17 -7.08
CA THR A 163 -18.89 -4.34 -5.88
C THR A 163 -20.32 -3.82 -5.68
N GLY A 164 -20.88 -4.04 -4.48
CA GLY A 164 -22.13 -3.44 -4.05
C GLY A 164 -21.94 -2.31 -3.03
N MET A 165 -23.02 -1.59 -2.71
CA MET A 165 -23.01 -0.49 -1.71
C MET A 165 -22.45 -0.92 -0.34
N LYS A 166 -22.64 -2.19 0.04
CA LYS A 166 -22.14 -2.76 1.31
C LYS A 166 -20.61 -2.78 1.42
N ASN A 167 -19.89 -2.77 0.30
CA ASN A 167 -18.43 -2.80 0.26
C ASN A 167 -17.81 -1.39 0.32
N CYS A 168 -18.55 -0.34 -0.07
CA CYS A 168 -18.04 1.03 -0.17
C CYS A 168 -18.13 1.75 1.18
N GLU A 169 -17.22 1.43 2.10
CA GLU A 169 -17.12 2.05 3.42
C GLU A 169 -16.18 3.28 3.37
N LEU A 170 -16.75 4.47 3.61
CA LEU A 170 -16.02 5.73 3.49
C LEU A 170 -14.90 5.86 4.54
N GLY A 171 -15.05 5.28 5.72
CA GLY A 171 -14.05 5.25 6.78
C GLY A 171 -12.79 4.48 6.39
N MET A 172 -12.94 3.26 5.87
CA MET A 172 -11.83 2.44 5.37
C MET A 172 -11.13 3.14 4.20
N LEU A 173 -11.89 3.69 3.25
CA LEU A 173 -11.31 4.44 2.15
C LEU A 173 -10.51 5.65 2.65
N ARG A 174 -11.05 6.40 3.62
CA ARG A 174 -10.36 7.51 4.26
C ARG A 174 -9.10 7.05 5.01
N TYR A 175 -9.15 5.89 5.66
CA TYR A 175 -7.99 5.28 6.32
C TYR A 175 -6.88 4.92 5.31
N CYS A 176 -7.22 4.25 4.21
CA CYS A 176 -6.27 3.93 3.14
C CYS A 176 -5.64 5.20 2.55
N ILE A 177 -6.44 6.23 2.25
CA ILE A 177 -5.93 7.52 1.75
C ILE A 177 -5.00 8.18 2.78
N THR A 178 -5.33 8.06 4.07
CA THR A 178 -4.48 8.60 5.15
C THR A 178 -3.14 7.90 5.19
N ILE A 179 -3.09 6.57 5.15
CA ILE A 179 -1.84 5.79 5.08
C ILE A 179 -0.99 6.28 3.90
N LEU A 180 -1.59 6.35 2.72
CA LEU A 180 -0.91 6.74 1.49
C LEU A 180 -0.37 8.17 1.49
N THR A 181 -1.07 9.10 2.14
CA THR A 181 -0.74 10.52 2.07
C THR A 181 0.12 10.99 3.25
N GLN A 182 0.01 10.32 4.41
CA GLN A 182 0.68 10.72 5.66
C GLN A 182 1.83 9.81 6.05
N TYR A 183 1.77 8.51 5.76
CA TYR A 183 2.72 7.54 6.34
C TYR A 183 3.67 6.91 5.32
N MET A 184 3.28 6.87 4.04
CA MET A 184 4.06 6.20 2.99
C MET A 184 4.80 7.21 2.09
N PRO A 185 6.14 7.31 2.18
CA PRO A 185 6.94 8.19 1.32
C PRO A 185 7.26 7.59 -0.07
N ALA A 186 6.88 6.34 -0.37
CA ALA A 186 7.18 5.65 -1.65
C ALA A 186 6.73 6.42 -2.89
N GLY A 187 5.72 7.27 -2.77
CA GLY A 187 5.17 8.03 -3.88
C GLY A 187 4.17 7.21 -4.68
N VAL A 188 2.97 7.77 -4.84
CA VAL A 188 1.94 7.24 -5.74
C VAL A 188 2.19 7.86 -7.10
N ASN A 189 2.36 7.06 -8.14
CA ASN A 189 2.48 7.54 -9.52
C ASN A 189 1.15 7.42 -10.26
N HIS A 190 0.43 6.31 -10.07
CA HIS A 190 -0.91 6.11 -10.65
C HIS A 190 -1.86 5.44 -9.65
N ILE A 191 -3.15 5.81 -9.73
CA ILE A 191 -4.28 5.11 -9.12
C ILE A 191 -5.27 4.80 -10.23
N LEU A 192 -5.28 3.55 -10.69
CA LEU A 192 -6.10 3.07 -11.79
C LEU A 192 -7.40 2.51 -11.23
N VAL A 193 -8.51 3.19 -11.48
CA VAL A 193 -9.84 2.78 -11.01
C VAL A 193 -10.56 2.04 -12.13
N ALA A 194 -10.69 0.74 -12.00
CA ALA A 194 -11.35 -0.14 -12.96
C ALA A 194 -12.78 -0.48 -12.52
N ASN A 195 -13.65 -0.71 -13.51
CA ASN A 195 -15.00 -1.25 -13.31
C ASN A 195 -15.90 -0.48 -12.35
N LEU A 196 -15.69 0.84 -12.17
CA LEU A 196 -16.50 1.65 -11.24
C LEU A 196 -17.96 1.76 -11.73
N PRO A 197 -18.94 1.22 -10.97
CA PRO A 197 -20.35 1.34 -11.30
C PRO A 197 -20.79 2.81 -11.38
N SER A 198 -21.70 3.12 -12.31
CA SER A 198 -22.23 4.49 -12.50
C SER A 198 -22.83 5.06 -11.20
N ILE A 199 -23.57 4.23 -10.45
CA ILE A 199 -24.15 4.60 -9.14
C ILE A 199 -23.08 4.99 -8.10
N LEU A 200 -21.86 4.48 -8.23
CA LEU A 200 -20.73 4.78 -7.35
C LEU A 200 -19.86 5.94 -7.85
N ARG A 201 -20.15 6.54 -9.02
CA ARG A 201 -19.43 7.76 -9.45
C ARG A 201 -19.63 8.93 -8.49
N ALA A 202 -20.75 8.98 -7.77
CA ALA A 202 -20.97 9.97 -6.71
C ALA A 202 -19.91 9.88 -5.59
N PHE A 203 -19.40 8.67 -5.27
CA PHE A 203 -18.35 8.47 -4.27
C PHE A 203 -17.04 9.15 -4.66
N TRP A 204 -16.71 9.23 -5.96
CA TRP A 204 -15.54 9.97 -6.42
C TRP A 204 -15.62 11.45 -6.02
N PHE A 205 -16.79 12.08 -6.17
CA PHE A 205 -16.97 13.48 -5.81
C PHE A 205 -16.75 13.73 -4.31
N THR A 206 -17.22 12.83 -3.45
CA THR A 206 -16.97 12.89 -2.00
C THR A 206 -15.48 12.72 -1.67
N THR A 207 -14.81 11.76 -2.31
CA THR A 207 -13.45 11.34 -1.96
C THR A 207 -12.37 12.26 -2.54
N LYS A 208 -12.66 12.96 -3.65
CA LYS A 208 -11.78 13.98 -4.26
C LYS A 208 -11.41 15.11 -3.29
N GLY A 209 -12.28 15.41 -2.32
CA GLY A 209 -12.00 16.40 -1.26
C GLY A 209 -10.89 15.99 -0.29
N TRP A 210 -10.60 14.69 -0.18
CA TRP A 210 -9.54 14.16 0.70
C TRP A 210 -8.19 14.06 0.00
N ILE A 211 -8.17 14.19 -1.33
CA ILE A 211 -6.97 14.10 -2.14
C ILE A 211 -6.45 15.52 -2.43
N PRO A 212 -5.16 15.81 -2.13
CA PRO A 212 -4.54 17.08 -2.48
C PRO A 212 -4.73 17.41 -3.97
N GLU A 213 -5.06 18.66 -4.29
CA GLU A 213 -5.46 19.05 -5.65
C GLU A 213 -4.44 18.67 -6.72
N ASN A 214 -3.16 18.93 -6.46
CA ASN A 214 -2.04 18.59 -7.35
C ASN A 214 -1.84 17.08 -7.56
N ARG A 215 -2.48 16.22 -6.74
CA ARG A 215 -2.39 14.75 -6.81
C ARG A 215 -3.64 14.10 -7.39
N ARG A 216 -4.74 14.84 -7.58
CA ARG A 216 -6.00 14.28 -8.12
C ARG A 216 -5.82 13.70 -9.52
N LYS A 217 -4.91 14.25 -10.33
CA LYS A 217 -4.56 13.77 -11.68
C LYS A 217 -3.93 12.37 -11.71
N LEU A 218 -3.46 11.87 -10.57
CA LEU A 218 -2.91 10.51 -10.46
C LEU A 218 -4.03 9.47 -10.48
N VAL A 219 -5.28 9.87 -10.19
CA VAL A 219 -6.45 8.99 -10.26
C VAL A 219 -6.99 8.99 -11.68
N GLN A 220 -7.01 7.82 -12.30
CA GLN A 220 -7.43 7.61 -13.68
C GLN A 220 -8.48 6.50 -13.72
N PHE A 221 -9.56 6.72 -14.46
CA PHE A 221 -10.60 5.71 -14.64
C PHE A 221 -10.28 4.91 -15.90
N VAL A 222 -10.13 3.61 -15.75
CA VAL A 222 -9.68 2.71 -16.82
C VAL A 222 -10.69 1.59 -17.07
N ASN A 223 -10.59 0.96 -18.23
CA ASN A 223 -11.29 -0.28 -18.58
C ASN A 223 -10.26 -1.33 -19.03
N SER A 224 -10.72 -2.50 -19.48
CA SER A 224 -9.85 -3.59 -19.94
C SER A 224 -8.95 -3.21 -21.12
N GLU A 225 -9.34 -2.23 -21.93
CA GLU A 225 -8.55 -1.76 -23.07
C GLU A 225 -7.51 -0.73 -22.61
N THR A 226 -7.93 0.29 -21.85
CA THR A 226 -7.07 1.42 -21.47
C THR A 226 -6.11 1.11 -20.33
N ILE A 227 -6.37 0.10 -19.50
CA ILE A 227 -5.43 -0.31 -18.45
C ILE A 227 -4.09 -0.80 -19.04
N THR A 228 -4.12 -1.29 -20.29
CA THR A 228 -2.92 -1.76 -21.00
C THR A 228 -1.96 -0.63 -21.43
N GLU A 229 -2.40 0.63 -21.34
CA GLU A 229 -1.53 1.80 -21.50
C GLU A 229 -0.53 1.92 -20.34
N PHE A 230 -0.87 1.36 -19.17
CA PHE A 230 -0.06 1.43 -17.95
C PHE A 230 0.66 0.13 -17.62
N ILE A 231 -0.02 -1.02 -17.82
CA ILE A 231 0.48 -2.35 -17.43
C ILE A 231 0.41 -3.27 -18.64
N ASP A 232 1.51 -3.93 -19.01
CA ASP A 232 1.49 -4.90 -20.11
C ASP A 232 0.54 -6.07 -19.82
N SER A 233 -0.14 -6.58 -20.85
CA SER A 233 -1.11 -7.67 -20.71
C SER A 233 -0.49 -8.92 -20.03
N GLU A 234 0.77 -9.24 -20.33
CA GLU A 234 1.51 -10.36 -19.70
C GLU A 234 1.81 -10.15 -18.20
N ASN A 235 1.73 -8.91 -17.72
CA ASN A 235 1.91 -8.52 -16.33
C ASN A 235 0.57 -8.25 -15.63
N LEU A 236 -0.55 -8.27 -16.36
CA LEU A 236 -1.88 -7.99 -15.84
C LEU A 236 -2.64 -9.30 -15.50
N PRO A 237 -3.41 -9.36 -14.40
CA PRO A 237 -4.27 -10.49 -14.10
C PRO A 237 -5.42 -10.67 -15.11
N LYS A 238 -5.89 -11.92 -15.26
CA LYS A 238 -6.97 -12.28 -16.20
C LYS A 238 -8.28 -11.53 -15.96
N PHE A 239 -8.68 -11.32 -14.70
CA PHE A 239 -9.94 -10.62 -14.37
C PHE A 239 -9.96 -9.14 -14.81
N LEU A 240 -8.82 -8.57 -15.22
CA LEU A 240 -8.69 -7.24 -15.83
C LEU A 240 -8.37 -7.29 -17.34
N GLY A 241 -8.50 -8.46 -17.98
CA GLY A 241 -8.20 -8.65 -19.40
C GLY A 241 -6.73 -8.96 -19.71
N GLY A 242 -5.93 -9.29 -18.69
CA GLY A 242 -4.54 -9.69 -18.85
C GLY A 242 -4.34 -11.17 -19.20
N THR A 243 -3.07 -11.55 -19.34
CA THR A 243 -2.63 -12.92 -19.68
C THR A 243 -1.65 -13.50 -18.67
N CYS A 244 -1.32 -12.76 -17.61
CA CYS A 244 -0.41 -13.25 -16.58
C CYS A 244 -0.99 -14.48 -15.87
N LYS A 245 -0.14 -15.47 -15.63
CA LYS A 245 -0.50 -16.75 -14.99
C LYS A 245 0.00 -16.86 -13.55
N GLN A 246 0.69 -15.84 -13.03
CA GLN A 246 1.18 -15.87 -11.66
C GLN A 246 -0.02 -15.95 -10.70
N PRO A 247 -0.02 -16.87 -9.71
CA PRO A 247 -1.07 -16.92 -8.70
C PRO A 247 -1.10 -15.63 -7.88
N TYR A 248 -2.30 -15.16 -7.54
CA TYR A 248 -2.50 -14.01 -6.65
C TYR A 248 -3.62 -14.27 -5.61
N ARG A 249 -4.22 -15.45 -5.68
CA ARG A 249 -5.33 -15.94 -4.86
C ARG A 249 -5.23 -17.46 -4.74
N GLY A 250 -6.05 -18.05 -3.88
CA GLY A 250 -6.05 -19.49 -3.60
C GLY A 250 -4.95 -19.91 -2.61
N ASP A 251 -4.78 -21.22 -2.43
CA ASP A 251 -3.87 -21.79 -1.43
C ASP A 251 -2.39 -21.52 -1.74
N GLU A 252 -2.05 -21.38 -3.03
CA GLU A 252 -0.69 -21.16 -3.51
C GLU A 252 -0.06 -19.84 -3.03
N VAL A 253 -0.89 -18.86 -2.64
CA VAL A 253 -0.42 -17.55 -2.17
C VAL A 253 -0.47 -17.41 -0.65
N VAL A 254 -0.90 -18.47 0.05
CA VAL A 254 -1.01 -18.45 1.51
C VAL A 254 0.37 -18.68 2.12
N PRO A 255 0.85 -17.76 2.98
CA PRO A 255 2.08 -17.98 3.73
C PRO A 255 1.97 -19.20 4.65
N ASP A 256 3.10 -19.87 4.86
CA ASP A 256 3.19 -20.98 5.81
C ASP A 256 2.69 -20.58 7.21
N ASN A 257 2.02 -21.52 7.87
CA ASN A 257 1.51 -21.38 9.24
C ASN A 257 0.40 -20.33 9.41
N CYS A 258 -0.24 -19.86 8.33
CA CYS A 258 -1.52 -19.16 8.46
C CYS A 258 -2.59 -20.12 9.01
N ILE A 259 -3.36 -19.66 9.99
CA ILE A 259 -4.52 -20.40 10.50
C ILE A 259 -5.79 -20.06 9.70
N SER A 260 -6.82 -20.91 9.80
CA SER A 260 -8.10 -20.64 9.15
C SER A 260 -8.76 -19.37 9.72
N ILE A 261 -9.69 -18.77 8.97
CA ILE A 261 -10.48 -17.63 9.49
C ILE A 261 -11.30 -18.00 10.73
N MET A 262 -11.74 -19.26 10.84
CA MET A 262 -12.46 -19.76 12.00
C MET A 262 -11.54 -19.79 13.23
N ASP A 263 -10.37 -20.43 13.10
CA ASP A 263 -9.40 -20.53 14.21
C ASP A 263 -8.88 -19.15 14.61
N PHE A 264 -8.68 -18.26 13.63
CA PHE A 264 -8.33 -16.88 13.90
C PHE A 264 -9.41 -16.17 14.70
N ALA A 265 -10.67 -16.26 14.30
CA ALA A 265 -11.78 -15.66 15.02
C ALA A 265 -11.86 -16.20 16.47
N ILE A 266 -11.72 -17.50 16.67
CA ILE A 266 -11.68 -18.12 18.00
C ILE A 266 -10.49 -17.59 18.82
N SER A 267 -9.30 -17.47 18.21
CA SER A 267 -8.10 -16.99 18.89
C SER A 267 -8.20 -15.55 19.41
N ILE A 268 -9.05 -14.74 18.80
CA ILE A 268 -9.34 -13.36 19.23
C ILE A 268 -10.59 -13.25 20.11
N GLY A 269 -11.14 -14.37 20.59
CA GLY A 269 -12.22 -14.42 21.56
C GLY A 269 -13.64 -14.44 20.97
N VAL A 270 -13.80 -14.70 19.66
CA VAL A 270 -15.12 -14.92 19.06
C VAL A 270 -15.63 -16.31 19.47
N ASP A 271 -16.90 -16.43 19.81
CA ASP A 271 -17.49 -17.73 20.14
C ASP A 271 -17.50 -18.67 18.92
N VAL A 272 -17.45 -19.97 19.19
CA VAL A 272 -17.28 -21.00 18.13
C VAL A 272 -18.42 -20.98 17.11
N ALA A 273 -19.66 -20.72 17.54
CA ALA A 273 -20.80 -20.68 16.63
C ALA A 273 -20.67 -19.49 15.67
N ARG A 274 -20.36 -18.31 16.19
CA ARG A 274 -20.12 -17.11 15.39
C ARG A 274 -18.88 -17.23 14.50
N ALA A 275 -17.80 -17.83 14.98
CA ALA A 275 -16.61 -18.10 14.18
C ALA A 275 -16.92 -19.02 12.99
N LYS A 276 -17.79 -20.02 13.19
CA LYS A 276 -18.28 -20.88 12.11
C LYS A 276 -19.11 -20.11 11.09
N GLU A 277 -19.99 -19.21 11.52
CA GLU A 277 -20.75 -18.34 10.60
C GLU A 277 -19.82 -17.44 9.78
N ILE A 278 -18.78 -16.87 10.40
CA ILE A 278 -17.77 -16.08 9.70
C ILE A 278 -17.07 -16.94 8.65
N HIS A 279 -16.66 -18.16 8.99
CA HIS A 279 -16.04 -19.07 8.04
C HIS A 279 -16.95 -19.40 6.85
N GLN A 280 -18.20 -19.79 7.12
CA GLN A 280 -19.21 -20.06 6.09
C GLN A 280 -19.49 -18.85 5.20
N PHE A 281 -19.36 -17.63 5.74
CA PHE A 281 -19.46 -16.41 4.93
C PHE A 281 -18.30 -16.30 3.92
N TYR A 282 -17.08 -16.72 4.28
CA TYR A 282 -15.93 -16.67 3.38
C TYR A 282 -15.91 -17.80 2.35
N GLU A 283 -16.47 -18.98 2.65
CA GLU A 283 -16.44 -20.18 1.79
C GLU A 283 -16.73 -19.88 0.29
N PRO A 284 -17.82 -19.19 -0.09
CA PRO A 284 -18.11 -18.95 -1.51
C PRO A 284 -17.06 -18.13 -2.25
N TYR A 285 -16.27 -17.34 -1.51
CA TYR A 285 -15.21 -16.50 -2.08
C TYR A 285 -13.85 -17.20 -2.10
N LEU A 286 -13.66 -18.21 -1.25
CA LEU A 286 -12.47 -19.07 -1.24
C LEU A 286 -12.51 -20.07 -2.40
N GLU A 287 -13.70 -20.53 -2.78
CA GLU A 287 -13.93 -21.49 -3.87
C GLU A 287 -14.08 -20.83 -5.26
N GLU A 288 -14.16 -19.49 -5.33
CA GLU A 288 -14.34 -18.78 -6.60
C GLU A 288 -13.10 -18.93 -7.50
N GLU A 289 -13.28 -19.51 -8.68
CA GLU A 289 -12.28 -19.51 -9.76
C GLU A 289 -12.31 -18.18 -10.56
N ASP A 290 -11.23 -17.90 -11.29
CA ASP A 290 -11.07 -16.68 -12.11
C ASP A 290 -11.61 -16.79 -13.53
#